data_AF-A0A375GJ89-F1
#
_entry.id   AF-A0A375GJ89-F1
#
_cell.length_a   1.000
_cell.length_b   1.000
_cell.length_c   1.000
_cell.angle_alpha   90.00
_cell.angle_beta   90.00
_cell.angle_gamma   90.00
#
_symmetry.space_group_name_H-M   'P 1'
#
loop_
_entity.id
_entity.type
_entity.pdbx_description
1 polymer ?
#
loop_
_entity_poly.entity_id
_entity_poly.type
_entity_poly.pdbx_seq_one_letter_code
_entity_poly.pdbx_strand_id
1 'polypeptide(L)' 'MSIAQLTAGSAMTRQAVTKHLEVLSQAGLVRDSKAGRERLWMFEPGQVEAARRSLEAIGRQWEFALGKLKLAVEAEH' A
#
# COMPACT_ATOMS: atom_id res chain seq x y z
N MET A 1 18.03 -0.22 1.34
CA MET A 1 18.72 0.89 0.65
C MET A 1 18.90 2.06 1.61
N SER A 2 20.05 2.74 1.59
CA SER A 2 20.23 3.97 2.35
C SER A 2 19.57 5.16 1.66
N ILE A 3 19.33 6.25 2.40
CA ILE A 3 18.78 7.49 1.82
C ILE A 3 19.70 8.04 0.72
N ALA A 4 21.02 7.89 0.87
CA ALA A 4 21.99 8.31 -0.15
C ALA A 4 21.75 7.58 -1.48
N GLN A 5 21.56 6.25 -1.41
CA GLN A 5 21.29 5.40 -2.58
C GLN A 5 19.93 5.74 -3.21
N LEU A 6 18.89 5.93 -2.40
CA LEU A 6 17.56 6.30 -2.87
C LEU A 6 17.53 7.68 -3.55
N THR A 7 18.28 8.64 -3.01
CA THR A 7 18.40 9.98 -3.58
C THR A 7 19.11 9.91 -4.94
N ALA A 8 20.24 9.21 -5.01
CA ALA A 8 21.05 9.08 -6.24
C ALA A 8 20.28 8.43 -7.40
N GLY A 9 19.34 7.53 -7.11
CA GLY A 9 18.46 6.89 -8.10
C GLY A 9 17.18 7.66 -8.43
N SER A 10 17.02 8.90 -7.93
CA SER A 10 15.78 9.67 -8.06
C SER A 10 16.05 11.10 -8.55
N ALA A 11 15.02 11.77 -9.08
CA ALA A 11 15.05 13.20 -9.36
C ALA A 11 14.79 14.07 -8.12
N MET A 12 14.75 13.47 -6.92
CA MET A 12 14.32 14.12 -5.69
C MET A 12 15.51 14.54 -4.82
N THR A 13 15.33 15.60 -4.04
CA THR A 13 16.33 15.98 -3.02
C THR A 13 16.33 14.96 -1.89
N ARG A 14 17.46 14.86 -1.17
CA ARG A 14 17.58 14.00 0.02
C ARG A 14 16.48 14.28 1.05
N GLN A 15 16.14 15.55 1.27
CA GLN A 15 15.09 15.94 2.21
C GLN A 15 13.72 15.46 1.75
N ALA A 16 13.42 15.57 0.45
CA ALA A 16 12.18 15.05 -0.11
C ALA A 16 12.11 13.52 0.06
N VAL A 17 13.18 12.79 -0.28
CA VAL A 17 13.25 11.33 -0.07
C VAL A 17 12.99 10.96 1.39
N THR A 18 13.61 11.64 2.36
CA THR A 18 13.35 11.41 3.78
C THR A 18 11.87 11.61 4.12
N LYS A 19 11.26 12.71 3.68
CA LYS A 19 9.84 13.01 3.95
C LYS A 19 8.91 11.94 3.37
N HIS A 20 9.21 11.45 2.16
CA HIS A 20 8.45 10.36 1.56
C HIS A 20 8.58 9.06 2.34
N LEU A 21 9.80 8.70 2.77
CA LEU A 21 10.05 7.49 3.55
C LEU A 21 9.34 7.51 4.90
N GLU A 22 9.25 8.67 5.55
CA GLU A 22 8.49 8.84 6.79
C GLU A 22 7.00 8.56 6.58
N VAL A 23 6.39 9.14 5.54
CA VAL A 23 4.97 8.89 5.21
C VAL A 23 4.74 7.42 4.86
N LEU A 24 5.61 6.83 4.03
CA LEU A 24 5.51 5.42 3.66
C LEU A 24 5.66 4.50 4.87
N SER A 25 6.50 4.86 5.84
CA SER A 25 6.67 4.09 7.08
C SER A 25 5.44 4.15 7.97
N GLN A 26 4.85 5.34 8.12
CA GLN A 26 3.59 5.51 8.84
C GLN A 26 2.45 4.71 8.21
N ALA A 27 2.46 4.59 6.87
CA ALA A 27 1.52 3.75 6.13
C ALA A 27 1.85 2.24 6.17
N GLY A 28 2.96 1.83 6.80
CA GLY A 28 3.42 0.44 6.86
C GLY A 28 3.96 -0.11 5.54
N LEU A 29 4.23 0.75 4.55
CA LEU A 29 4.69 0.36 3.21
C LEU A 29 6.20 0.17 3.12
N VAL A 30 6.95 0.75 4.07
CA VAL A 30 8.38 0.53 4.23
C VAL A 30 8.72 0.37 5.71
N ARG A 31 9.77 -0.39 6.00
CA ARG A 31 10.39 -0.41 7.32
C ARG A 31 11.82 0.09 7.24
N ASP A 32 12.33 0.53 8.38
CA ASP A 32 13.72 0.90 8.51
C ASP A 32 14.48 0.00 9.48
N SER A 33 15.81 -0.02 9.32
CA SER A 33 16.73 -0.55 10.32
C SER A 33 17.96 0.34 10.42
N LYS A 34 18.55 0.43 11.61
CA LYS A 34 19.81 1.15 11.81
C LYS A 34 20.99 0.27 11.39
N ALA A 35 21.87 0.82 10.56
CA ALA A 35 23.14 0.21 10.17
C ALA A 35 24.27 1.22 10.40
N GLY A 36 24.88 1.16 11.59
CA GLY A 36 25.88 2.14 12.02
C GLY A 36 25.29 3.55 12.11
N ARG A 37 25.84 4.50 11.33
CA ARG A 37 25.34 5.88 11.25
C ARG A 37 24.23 6.06 10.21
N GLU A 38 23.90 5.02 9.45
CA GLU A 38 22.88 5.07 8.40
C GLU A 38 21.58 4.40 8.84
N ARG A 39 20.50 4.81 8.17
CA ARG A 39 19.19 4.17 8.23
C ARG A 39 18.94 3.50 6.89
N LEU A 40 18.77 2.18 6.91
CA LEU A 40 18.43 1.38 5.74
C LEU A 40 16.93 1.21 5.67
N TRP A 41 16.39 1.36 4.47
CA TRP A 41 14.98 1.25 4.18
C TRP A 41 14.69 0.03 3.32
N MET A 42 13.61 -0.67 3.63
CA MET A 42 13.13 -1.86 2.93
C MET A 42 11.64 -1.73 2.65
N PHE A 43 11.22 -2.14 1.45
CA PHE A 43 9.81 -2.20 1.08
C PHE A 43 9.12 -3.36 1.79
N GLU A 44 7.89 -3.12 2.24
CA GLU A 44 7.05 -4.10 2.93
C GLU A 44 5.86 -4.50 2.04
N PRO A 45 6.00 -5.56 1.22
CA PRO A 45 4.93 -5.98 0.31
C PRO A 45 3.67 -6.46 1.05
N GLY A 46 3.83 -6.92 2.30
CA GLY A 46 2.73 -7.46 3.11
C GLY A 46 1.58 -6.47 3.30
N GLN A 47 1.88 -5.17 3.46
CA GLN A 47 0.87 -4.14 3.66
C GLN A 47 0.07 -3.85 2.39
N VAL A 48 0.74 -3.84 1.23
CA VAL A 48 0.07 -3.70 -0.08
C VAL A 48 -0.83 -4.90 -0.36
N GLU A 49 -0.34 -6.11 -0.08
CA GLU A 49 -1.12 -7.33 -0.24
C GLU A 49 -2.32 -7.37 0.71
N ALA A 50 -2.19 -6.86 1.93
CA ALA A 50 -3.31 -6.73 2.85
C ALA A 50 -4.38 -5.76 2.30
N ALA A 51 -3.98 -4.60 1.77
CA ALA A 51 -4.89 -3.66 1.14
C ALA A 51 -5.62 -4.28 -0.06
N ARG A 52 -4.89 -5.01 -0.93
CA ARG A 52 -5.47 -5.73 -2.07
C ARG A 52 -6.53 -6.73 -1.62
N ARG A 53 -6.22 -7.58 -0.63
CA ARG A 53 -7.18 -8.57 -0.10
C ARG A 53 -8.45 -7.93 0.46
N SER A 54 -8.32 -6.78 1.12
CA SER A 54 -9.47 -6.03 1.64
C SER A 54 -10.38 -5.53 0.51
N LEU A 55 -9.79 -4.95 -0.55
CA LEU A 55 -10.55 -4.50 -1.72
C LEU A 55 -11.27 -5.65 -2.43
N GLU A 56 -10.61 -6.81 -2.57
CA GLU A 56 -11.24 -8.00 -3.14
C GLU A 56 -12.40 -8.52 -2.31
N ALA A 57 -12.26 -8.49 -0.97
CA ALA A 57 -13.35 -8.88 -0.08
C ALA A 57 -14.56 -7.95 -0.21
N ILE A 58 -14.32 -6.65 -0.30
CA ILE A 58 -15.37 -5.65 -0.54
C ILE A 58 -16.02 -5.91 -1.90
N GLY A 59 -15.24 -6.12 -2.97
CA GLY A 59 -15.75 -6.42 -4.30
C GLY A 59 -16.71 -7.62 -4.33
N ARG A 60 -16.33 -8.73 -3.70
CA ARG A 60 -17.18 -9.93 -3.59
C ARG A 60 -18.50 -9.66 -2.86
N GLN A 61 -18.49 -8.81 -1.84
CA GLN A 61 -19.72 -8.43 -1.12
C GLN A 61 -20.67 -7.64 -2.02
N TRP A 62 -20.14 -6.73 -2.83
CA TRP A 62 -20.92 -5.98 -3.81
C TRP A 62 -21.50 -6.88 -4.91
N GLU A 63 -20.71 -7.80 -5.46
CA GLU A 63 -21.18 -8.78 -6.45
C GLU A 63 -22.35 -9.60 -5.89
N PHE A 64 -22.24 -10.08 -4.65
CA PHE A 64 -23.32 -10.81 -3.99
C PHE A 64 -24.58 -9.95 -3.77
N ALA A 65 -24.41 -8.71 -3.29
CA ALA A 65 -25.54 -7.80 -3.06
C ALA A 65 -26.28 -7.48 -4.37
N LEU A 66 -25.54 -7.19 -5.44
CA LEU A 66 -26.09 -6.92 -6.76
C LEU A 66 -26.77 -8.16 -7.37
N GLY A 67 -26.20 -9.34 -7.18
CA GLY A 67 -26.81 -10.61 -7.61
C GLY A 67 -28.16 -10.85 -6.95
N LYS A 68 -28.26 -10.62 -5.62
CA LYS A 68 -29.54 -10.72 -4.90
C LYS A 68 -30.57 -9.71 -5.40
N LEU A 69 -30.15 -8.47 -5.63
CA LEU A 69 -31.03 -7.42 -6.14
C LEU A 69 -31.58 -7.80 -7.52
N LYS A 70 -30.72 -8.30 -8.41
CA LYS A 70 -31.12 -8.75 -9.75
C LYS A 70 -32.21 -9.83 -9.68
N LEU A 71 -31.99 -10.87 -8.87
CA LEU A 71 -32.96 -11.96 -8.72
C LEU A 71 -34.31 -11.49 -8.17
N ALA A 72 -34.30 -10.55 -7.21
CA ALA A 72 -35.54 -10.02 -6.66
C ALA A 72 -36.36 -9.25 -7.71
N VAL A 73 -35.71 -8.41 -8.51
CA VAL A 73 -36.37 -7.63 -9.57
C VAL A 73 -36.88 -8.55 -10.69
N GLU A 74 -36.11 -9.56 -11.07
CA GLU A 74 -36.52 -10.51 -12.12
C GLU A 74 -37.68 -11.42 -11.69
N ALA A 75 -37.90 -11.63 -10.38
CA ALA A 75 -39.00 -12.43 -9.85
C ALA A 75 -40.33 -11.67 -9.70
N GLU A 76 -40.32 -10.34 -9.75
CA GLU A 76 -41.52 -9.48 -9.72
C GLU A 76 -42.14 -9.25 -11.11
N HIS A 77 -41.55 -9.82 -12.17
CA HIS A 77 -42.02 -9.79 -13.56
C HIS A 77 -42.44 -11.17 -14.05
#